data_AF-K0B0P8-F1
#
_entry.id   AF-K0B0P8-F1
#
_cell.length_a   1.000
_cell.length_b   1.000
_cell.length_c   1.000
_cell.angle_alpha   90.00
_cell.angle_beta   90.00
_cell.angle_gamma   90.00
#
_symmetry.space_group_name_H-M   'P 1'
#
loop_
_entity.id
_entity.type
_entity.pdbx_description
1 polymer ?
#
loop_
_entity_poly.entity_id
_entity_poly.type
_entity_poly.pdbx_seq_one_letter_code
_entity_poly.pdbx_strand_id
1 'polypeptide(L)'
;MNYDMMLGKYISYAERVLPNDELNEVKHYYKHCEYEMALEGLLIELINTGKYPENFKYDKWEELVVYYDLNNESVFNEDIWDKFVLWEKKFN
;
A
#
# COMPACT_ATOMS: atom_id res chain seq x y z
N MET A 1 -5.23 13.49 11.24
CA MET A 1 -4.06 13.01 10.48
C MET A 1 -4.42 13.10 9.00
N ASN A 2 -3.50 13.47 8.11
CA ASN A 2 -3.79 13.53 6.67
C ASN A 2 -3.34 12.20 6.05
N TYR A 3 -4.31 11.31 5.77
CA TYR A 3 -4.07 9.96 5.25
C TYR A 3 -3.56 9.97 3.80
N ASP A 4 -3.98 10.93 2.98
CA ASP A 4 -3.49 11.11 1.61
C ASP A 4 -1.98 11.44 1.63
N MET A 5 -1.57 12.42 2.44
CA MET A 5 -0.14 12.76 2.60
C MET A 5 0.68 11.58 3.15
N MET A 6 0.06 10.74 3.98
CA MET A 6 0.70 9.57 4.56
C MET A 6 0.91 8.48 3.50
N LEU A 7 -0.10 8.20 2.68
CA LEU A 7 0.02 7.34 1.50
C LEU A 7 1.13 7.84 0.56
N GLY A 8 1.18 9.15 0.29
CA GLY A 8 2.25 9.73 -0.53
C GLY A 8 3.66 9.45 0.02
N LYS A 9 3.86 9.56 1.34
CA LYS A 9 5.15 9.22 1.98
C LYS A 9 5.49 7.74 1.82
N TYR A 10 4.48 6.89 1.91
CA TYR A 10 4.64 5.46 1.81
C TYR A 10 4.98 4.98 0.40
N ILE A 11 4.38 5.60 -0.62
CA ILE A 11 4.82 5.45 -2.00
C ILE A 11 6.30 5.82 -2.12
N SER A 12 6.73 6.95 -1.53
CA SER A 12 8.14 7.36 -1.57
C SER A 12 9.11 6.45 -0.80
N TYR A 13 8.65 5.73 0.22
CA TYR A 13 9.46 4.72 0.89
C TYR A 13 9.55 3.45 0.06
N ALA A 14 8.46 3.05 -0.61
CA ALA A 14 8.45 1.89 -1.49
C ALA A 14 9.40 2.07 -2.70
N GLU A 15 9.58 3.30 -3.20
CA GLU A 15 10.58 3.63 -4.23
C GLU A 15 12.03 3.25 -3.84
N ARG A 16 12.31 2.99 -2.56
CA ARG A 16 13.64 2.56 -2.09
C ARG A 16 13.87 1.07 -2.24
N VAL A 17 12.80 0.28 -2.34
CA VAL A 17 12.86 -1.19 -2.37
C VAL A 17 12.25 -1.79 -3.64
N LEU A 18 11.46 -1.01 -4.37
CA LEU A 18 10.87 -1.34 -5.67
C LEU A 18 11.45 -0.46 -6.78
N PRO A 19 11.67 -1.02 -7.98
CA PRO A 19 11.89 -0.25 -9.20
C PRO A 19 10.78 0.79 -9.45
N ASN A 20 11.15 1.91 -10.07
CA ASN A 20 10.19 3.00 -10.32
C ASN A 20 9.07 2.61 -11.28
N ASP A 21 9.35 1.71 -12.21
CA ASP A 21 8.40 1.22 -13.21
C ASP A 21 7.30 0.35 -12.60
N GLU A 22 7.61 -0.43 -11.55
CA GLU A 22 6.60 -1.18 -10.77
C GLU A 22 5.62 -0.23 -10.04
N LEU A 23 6.03 1.01 -9.73
CA LEU A 23 5.19 1.99 -9.04
C LEU A 23 4.48 2.99 -9.97
N ASN A 24 4.56 2.84 -11.29
CA ASN A 24 4.01 3.82 -12.23
C ASN A 24 2.50 3.99 -12.09
N GLU A 25 1.76 2.89 -12.01
CA GLU A 25 0.29 2.90 -11.88
C GLU A 25 -0.12 3.44 -10.50
N VAL A 26 0.54 2.99 -9.43
CA VAL A 26 0.35 3.51 -8.06
C VAL A 26 0.50 5.03 -8.02
N LYS A 27 1.56 5.56 -8.63
CA LYS A 27 1.80 7.02 -8.70
C LYS A 27 0.79 7.72 -9.59
N HIS A 28 0.29 7.06 -10.64
CA HIS A 28 -0.76 7.60 -11.50
C HIS A 28 -2.05 7.78 -10.70
N TYR A 29 -2.56 6.72 -10.07
CA TYR A 29 -3.76 6.77 -9.22
C TYR A 29 -3.64 7.85 -8.13
N TYR A 30 -2.50 7.91 -7.44
CA TYR A 30 -2.28 8.93 -6.41
C TYR A 30 -2.37 10.37 -6.96
N LYS A 31 -1.81 10.63 -8.14
CA LYS A 31 -1.88 11.96 -8.80
C LYS A 31 -3.30 12.33 -9.25
N HIS A 32 -4.13 11.33 -9.51
CA HIS A 32 -5.53 11.49 -9.90
C HIS A 32 -6.50 11.50 -8.71
N CYS A 33 -5.97 11.53 -7.48
CA CYS A 33 -6.74 11.46 -6.23
C CYS A 33 -7.53 10.15 -6.05
N GLU A 34 -7.15 9.10 -6.77
CA GLU A 34 -7.71 7.75 -6.67
C GLU A 34 -6.94 6.98 -5.58
N TYR A 35 -7.03 7.45 -4.34
CA TYR A 35 -6.14 7.03 -3.25
C TYR A 35 -6.34 5.58 -2.81
N GLU A 36 -7.58 5.09 -2.85
CA GLU A 36 -7.91 3.68 -2.59
C GLU A 36 -7.18 2.76 -3.57
N MET A 37 -7.29 3.06 -4.87
CA MET A 37 -6.58 2.33 -5.93
C MET A 37 -5.06 2.44 -5.78
N ALA A 38 -4.55 3.63 -5.44
CA ALA A 38 -3.14 3.83 -5.21
C ALA A 38 -2.62 2.98 -4.04
N LEU A 39 -3.37 2.89 -2.94
CA LEU A 39 -2.99 2.07 -1.79
C LEU A 39 -3.08 0.58 -2.12
N GLU A 40 -4.17 0.14 -2.75
CA GLU A 40 -4.34 -1.27 -3.08
C GLU A 40 -3.27 -1.75 -4.07
N GLY A 41 -2.97 -0.95 -5.10
CA GLY A 41 -1.86 -1.23 -6.02
C GLY A 41 -0.52 -1.30 -5.27
N LEU A 42 -0.26 -0.37 -4.34
CA LEU A 42 0.96 -0.39 -3.55
C LEU A 42 1.09 -1.66 -2.69
N LEU A 43 -0.01 -2.10 -2.07
CA LEU A 43 -0.06 -3.37 -1.33
C LEU A 43 0.28 -4.54 -2.24
N ILE A 44 -0.34 -4.62 -3.42
CA ILE A 44 -0.11 -5.70 -4.39
C ILE A 44 1.37 -5.78 -4.77
N GLU A 45 2.00 -4.66 -5.13
CA GLU A 45 3.42 -4.65 -5.53
C GLU A 45 4.34 -5.10 -4.38
N LEU A 46 4.13 -4.59 -3.17
CA LEU A 46 4.95 -4.94 -2.00
C LEU A 46 4.76 -6.41 -1.57
N ILE A 47 3.53 -6.91 -1.64
CA ILE A 47 3.20 -8.30 -1.31
C ILE A 47 3.82 -9.25 -2.34
N ASN A 48 3.62 -8.98 -3.63
CA ASN A 48 4.10 -9.83 -4.72
C ASN A 48 5.64 -9.92 -4.75
N THR A 49 6.32 -8.82 -4.50
CA THR A 49 7.79 -8.77 -4.45
C THR A 49 8.36 -9.23 -3.11
N GLY A 50 7.52 -9.38 -2.09
CA GLY A 50 7.95 -9.71 -0.73
C GLY A 50 8.92 -8.67 -0.16
N LYS A 51 8.73 -7.39 -0.49
CA LYS A 51 9.58 -6.28 -0.02
C LYS A 51 8.86 -5.49 1.04
N TYR A 52 9.54 -5.18 2.15
CA TYR A 52 9.01 -4.35 3.23
C TYR A 52 9.86 -3.08 3.36
N PRO A 53 9.34 -1.87 3.08
CA PRO A 53 10.14 -0.65 3.12
C PRO A 53 10.54 -0.28 4.55
N GLU A 54 11.77 0.20 4.74
CA GLU A 54 12.21 0.74 6.04
C GLU A 54 11.35 1.96 6.43
N ASN A 55 10.92 2.02 7.70
CA ASN A 55 10.00 3.02 8.27
C ASN A 55 8.50 2.81 8.00
N PHE A 56 8.11 1.63 7.52
CA PHE A 56 6.73 1.17 7.61
C PHE A 56 6.46 0.69 9.04
N LYS A 57 5.49 1.29 9.74
CA LYS A 57 5.04 0.85 11.06
C LYS A 57 3.66 0.19 10.87
N TYR A 58 3.48 -1.01 11.42
CA TYR A 58 2.26 -1.80 11.23
C TYR A 58 0.99 -1.02 11.58
N ASP A 59 0.89 -0.48 12.80
CA ASP A 59 -0.30 0.25 13.25
C ASP A 59 -0.69 1.37 12.28
N LYS A 60 0.32 1.97 11.63
CA LYS A 60 0.12 3.06 10.68
C LYS A 60 -0.28 2.58 9.29
N TRP A 61 0.12 1.38 8.91
CA TRP A 61 -0.33 0.75 7.68
C TRP A 61 -1.77 0.27 7.79
N GLU A 62 -2.10 -0.43 8.87
CA GLU A 62 -3.45 -0.91 9.15
C GLU A 62 -4.44 0.26 9.25
N GLU A 63 -4.08 1.34 9.96
CA GLU A 63 -4.89 2.57 9.99
C GLU A 63 -5.18 3.11 8.58
N LEU A 64 -4.22 3.01 7.65
CA LEU A 64 -4.38 3.50 6.28
C LEU A 64 -5.29 2.58 5.45
N VAL A 65 -5.09 1.26 5.55
CA VAL A 65 -5.89 0.23 4.87
C VAL A 65 -7.36 0.31 5.33
N VAL A 66 -7.59 0.45 6.64
CA VAL A 66 -8.93 0.60 7.20
C VAL A 66 -9.56 1.94 6.80
N TYR A 67 -8.77 3.02 6.75
CA TYR A 67 -9.29 4.34 6.36
C TYR A 67 -9.84 4.36 4.92
N TYR A 68 -9.20 3.64 4.00
CA TYR A 68 -9.68 3.47 2.63
C TYR A 68 -10.59 2.25 2.43
N ASP A 69 -11.09 1.67 3.53
CA ASP A 69 -12.03 0.52 3.55
C ASP A 69 -11.52 -0.75 2.85
N LEU A 70 -10.21 -0.86 2.62
CA LEU A 70 -9.57 -2.01 1.96
C LEU A 70 -9.56 -3.30 2.80
N ASN A 71 -10.03 -3.21 4.05
CA ASN A 71 -10.28 -4.37 4.91
C ASN A 71 -11.66 -5.00 4.67
N ASN A 72 -12.54 -4.34 3.89
CA ASN A 72 -13.88 -4.80 3.57
C ASN A 72 -14.12 -4.86 2.05
N GLU A 73 -13.63 -3.87 1.31
CA GLU A 73 -13.81 -3.72 -0.13
C GLU A 73 -12.46 -3.77 -0.86
N SER A 74 -12.48 -4.09 -2.15
CA SER A 74 -11.27 -4.10 -2.99
C SER A 74 -11.61 -3.67 -4.40
N VAL A 75 -10.70 -2.97 -5.07
CA VAL A 75 -10.84 -2.56 -6.47
C VAL A 75 -10.18 -3.57 -7.41
N PHE A 76 -9.02 -4.13 -7.04
CA PHE A 76 -8.20 -4.97 -7.91
C PHE A 76 -8.10 -6.43 -7.46
N ASN A 77 -8.10 -6.69 -6.14
CA ASN A 77 -7.84 -8.00 -5.58
C ASN A 77 -8.73 -8.28 -4.36
N GLU A 78 -9.72 -9.15 -4.56
CA GLU A 78 -10.72 -9.52 -3.53
C GLU A 78 -10.11 -10.04 -2.22
N ASP A 79 -8.92 -10.64 -2.28
CA ASP A 79 -8.23 -11.18 -1.11
C ASP A 79 -7.16 -10.23 -0.55
N ILE A 80 -7.16 -8.95 -0.92
CA ILE A 80 -6.04 -8.05 -0.60
C ILE A 80 -5.83 -7.89 0.90
N TRP A 81 -6.92 -7.85 1.68
CA TRP A 81 -6.86 -7.76 3.14
C TRP A 81 -6.14 -8.97 3.75
N ASP A 82 -6.58 -10.17 3.40
CA ASP A 82 -5.98 -11.41 3.94
C ASP A 82 -4.51 -11.53 3.54
N LYS A 83 -4.17 -11.16 2.29
CA LYS A 83 -2.79 -11.13 1.81
C LYS A 83 -1.95 -10.12 2.56
N PHE A 84 -2.48 -8.93 2.83
CA PHE A 84 -1.81 -7.90 3.61
C PHE A 84 -1.51 -8.40 5.03
N VAL A 85 -2.49 -8.97 5.73
CA VAL A 85 -2.32 -9.51 7.09
C VAL A 85 -1.29 -10.65 7.12
N LEU A 86 -1.28 -11.53 6.12
CA LEU A 86 -0.30 -12.62 6.05
C LEU A 86 1.10 -12.13 5.72
N TRP A 87 1.21 -11.19 4.78
CA TRP A 87 2.49 -10.58 4.40
C TRP A 87 3.10 -9.85 5.59
N GLU A 88 2.31 -9.10 6.34
CA GLU A 88 2.75 -8.38 7.53
C GLU A 88 3.34 -9.32 8.60
N LYS A 89 2.63 -10.41 8.95
CA LYS A 89 3.08 -11.43 9.91
C LYS A 89 4.39 -12.11 9.54
N LYS A 90 4.83 -11.99 8.29
CA LYS A 90 6.12 -12.52 7.83
C LYS A 90 7.29 -11.59 8.19
N PHE A 91 7.03 -10.29 8.38
CA PHE A 91 8.05 -9.27 8.65
C PHE A 91 8.10 -8.81 10.11
N ASN A 92 7.07 -9.10 10.92
CA ASN A 92 6.99 -8.82 12.36
C ASN A 92 6.80 -10.11 13.17
#